data_AF-A0A928D9B6-F1
#
_entry.id   AF-A0A928D9B6-F1
#
_cell.length_a   1.000
_cell.length_b   1.000
_cell.length_c   1.000
_cell.angle_alpha   90.00
_cell.angle_beta   90.00
_cell.angle_gamma   90.00
#
_symmetry.space_group_name_H-M   'P 1'
#
loop_
_entity.id
_entity.type
_entity.pdbx_description
1 polymer ?
#
loop_
_entity_poly.entity_id
_entity_poly.type
_entity_poly.pdbx_seq_one_letter_code
_entity_poly.pdbx_strand_id
1 'polypeptide(L)'
;MSMNRRDFIKGTAWMGAAAMAGGCANAVRFGGDGGAMQGFAAAPLKRVRVGVVGLGSRGTSAVHRISMIPGVEVAALCDIRQVRVEAEAKWLKDNGRPLPKMFSGREDSWKDMCRYDGIDCVYNVTPWSLHAPIGVFAMNCGKHAFIEVPAAMTIDECWELVETAERTRLHCMQLENCCYGEMEMLGLNLCRQGLLGEIVHGECAYIHDLRVSSYYDQEPDGVKGCWDYWRLRWNQRHKGNQ
;
A
#
# COMPACT_ATOMS: atom_id res chain seq x y z
N MET A 1 -35.46 22.45 -56.37
CA MET A 1 -36.02 22.19 -55.04
C MET A 1 -35.26 23.02 -54.03
N SER A 2 -35.89 24.03 -53.44
CA SER A 2 -35.26 24.93 -52.47
C SER A 2 -35.23 24.27 -51.09
N MET A 3 -34.03 24.07 -50.54
CA MET A 3 -33.84 23.57 -49.18
C MET A 3 -34.31 24.64 -48.17
N ASN A 4 -35.28 24.31 -47.31
CA ASN A 4 -35.87 25.24 -46.36
C ASN A 4 -35.01 25.30 -45.08
N ARG A 5 -34.89 26.48 -44.45
CA ARG A 5 -34.08 26.69 -43.23
C ARG A 5 -34.48 25.76 -42.06
N ARG A 6 -35.72 25.26 -42.05
CA ARG A 6 -36.20 24.29 -41.06
C ARG A 6 -35.62 22.88 -41.25
N ASP A 7 -35.24 22.50 -42.47
CA ASP A 7 -34.66 21.18 -42.75
C ASP A 7 -33.17 21.15 -42.40
N PHE A 8 -32.47 22.29 -42.53
CA PHE A 8 -31.09 22.45 -42.07
C PHE A 8 -30.96 22.28 -40.54
N ILE A 9 -31.87 22.89 -39.77
CA ILE A 9 -31.85 22.79 -38.29
C ILE A 9 -32.18 21.37 -37.80
N LYS A 10 -33.08 20.66 -38.49
CA LYS A 10 -33.38 19.25 -38.19
C LYS A 10 -32.19 18.32 -38.51
N GLY A 11 -31.41 18.62 -39.55
CA GLY A 11 -30.19 17.89 -39.89
C GLY A 11 -29.03 18.09 -38.89
N THR A 12 -28.94 19.26 -38.25
CA THR A 12 -27.92 19.55 -37.23
C THR A 12 -28.29 19.07 -35.83
N ALA A 13 -29.58 18.89 -35.50
CA ALA A 13 -30.00 18.46 -34.16
C ALA A 13 -29.71 16.98 -33.85
N TRP A 14 -29.55 16.13 -34.87
CA TRP A 14 -29.24 14.70 -34.70
C TRP A 14 -27.74 14.37 -34.67
N MET A 15 -26.87 15.31 -35.08
CA MET A 15 -25.41 15.16 -34.96
C MET A 15 -24.82 15.79 -33.69
N GLY A 16 -25.61 16.54 -32.92
CA GLY A 16 -25.17 17.18 -31.68
C GLY A 16 -25.36 16.37 -30.39
N ALA A 17 -26.16 15.30 -30.43
CA ALA A 17 -26.47 14.50 -29.23
C ALA A 17 -25.55 13.29 -29.01
N ALA A 18 -24.63 13.00 -29.94
CA ALA A 18 -23.69 11.87 -29.82
C ALA A 18 -22.32 12.26 -29.23
N ALA A 19 -22.09 13.54 -28.87
CA ALA A 19 -20.78 14.04 -28.46
C ALA A 19 -20.62 14.33 -26.95
N MET A 20 -21.60 14.00 -26.10
CA MET A 20 -21.55 14.29 -24.65
C MET A 20 -21.59 13.05 -23.74
N ALA A 21 -21.29 11.86 -24.28
CA ALA A 21 -21.10 10.63 -23.49
C ALA A 21 -19.68 10.04 -23.63
N GLY A 22 -18.69 10.88 -23.98
CA GLY A 22 -17.30 10.47 -24.20
C GLY A 22 -16.27 11.09 -23.25
N GLY A 23 -16.71 11.85 -22.24
CA GLY A 23 -15.83 12.37 -21.20
C GLY A 23 -15.49 11.28 -20.18
N CYS A 24 -14.21 11.00 -19.99
CA CYS A 24 -13.62 9.97 -19.12
C CYS A 24 -13.56 8.53 -19.69
N ALA A 25 -13.29 8.35 -20.98
CA ALA A 25 -12.86 7.04 -21.49
C ALA A 25 -11.71 7.13 -22.51
N ASN A 26 -10.72 8.01 -22.28
CA ASN A 26 -9.38 7.70 -22.76
C ASN A 26 -8.79 6.68 -21.79
N ALA A 27 -9.17 5.41 -21.98
CA ALA A 27 -8.38 4.30 -21.47
C ALA A 27 -7.06 4.31 -22.24
N VAL A 28 -6.12 5.14 -21.78
CA VAL A 28 -4.76 5.07 -22.26
C VAL A 28 -4.24 3.70 -21.84
N ARG A 29 -4.08 2.82 -22.83
CA ARG A 29 -3.39 1.54 -22.63
C ARG A 29 -1.91 1.85 -22.43
N PHE A 30 -1.54 2.07 -21.19
CA PHE A 30 -0.16 2.07 -20.74
C PHE A 30 0.21 0.63 -20.37
N GLY A 31 1.30 0.10 -20.94
CA GLY A 31 1.66 -1.30 -20.77
C GLY A 31 2.57 -1.79 -21.89
N GLY A 32 3.81 -1.30 -21.91
CA GLY A 32 4.93 -1.96 -22.56
C GLY A 32 5.91 -2.48 -21.50
N ASP A 33 6.80 -3.39 -21.89
CA ASP A 33 7.90 -3.84 -21.04
C ASP A 33 8.82 -2.65 -20.71
N GLY A 34 9.07 -2.42 -19.41
CA GLY A 34 10.02 -1.42 -18.91
C GLY A 34 9.54 0.04 -18.87
N GLY A 35 8.24 0.30 -18.99
CA GLY A 35 7.66 1.64 -18.87
C GLY A 35 6.82 1.85 -17.61
N ALA A 36 6.14 3.00 -17.57
CA ALA A 36 5.31 3.43 -16.44
C ALA A 36 4.26 2.38 -16.01
N MET A 37 3.97 2.31 -14.71
CA MET A 37 3.15 1.26 -14.10
C MET A 37 1.63 1.49 -14.19
N GLN A 38 1.18 2.60 -14.77
CA GLN A 38 -0.24 2.87 -15.00
C GLN A 38 -0.85 1.75 -15.86
N GLY A 39 -2.00 1.22 -15.43
CA GLY A 39 -2.65 0.11 -16.13
C GLY A 39 -1.95 -1.24 -16.03
N PHE A 40 -0.81 -1.35 -15.32
CA PHE A 40 -0.16 -2.63 -15.07
C PHE A 40 -1.04 -3.54 -14.21
N ALA A 41 -1.15 -4.80 -14.62
CA ALA A 41 -1.76 -5.88 -13.85
C ALA A 41 -0.83 -7.09 -13.88
N ALA A 42 -0.41 -7.55 -12.69
CA ALA A 42 0.32 -8.80 -12.58
C ALA A 42 -0.59 -9.99 -12.94
N ALA A 43 0.04 -11.12 -13.30
CA ALA A 43 -0.69 -12.36 -13.52
C ALA A 43 -1.45 -12.77 -12.24
N PRO A 44 -2.70 -13.26 -12.36
CA PRO A 44 -3.50 -13.61 -11.19
C PRO A 44 -2.89 -14.80 -10.44
N LEU A 45 -2.87 -14.69 -9.10
CA LEU A 45 -2.42 -15.75 -8.21
C LEU A 45 -3.62 -16.51 -7.65
N LYS A 46 -3.58 -17.85 -7.68
CA LYS A 46 -4.61 -18.70 -7.06
C LYS A 46 -4.67 -18.52 -5.54
N ARG A 47 -3.53 -18.22 -4.94
CA ARG A 47 -3.34 -17.92 -3.53
C ARG A 47 -2.20 -16.92 -3.41
N VAL A 48 -2.38 -15.90 -2.58
CA VAL A 48 -1.36 -14.88 -2.32
C VAL A 48 -0.62 -15.26 -1.04
N ARG A 49 0.68 -15.56 -1.14
CA ARG A 49 1.54 -15.88 0.00
C ARG A 49 2.29 -14.63 0.44
N VAL A 50 1.95 -14.14 1.62
CA VAL A 50 2.46 -12.87 2.16
C VAL A 50 3.57 -13.15 3.18
N GLY A 51 4.70 -12.46 3.03
CA GLY A 51 5.69 -12.30 4.08
C GLY A 51 5.50 -10.97 4.79
N VAL A 52 5.40 -10.96 6.11
CA VAL A 52 5.24 -9.72 6.90
C VAL A 52 6.56 -9.36 7.59
N VAL A 53 7.08 -8.15 7.33
CA VAL A 53 8.27 -7.61 8.03
C VAL A 53 7.84 -6.53 9.02
N GLY A 54 8.28 -6.69 10.27
CA GLY A 54 7.89 -5.81 11.38
C GLY A 54 6.60 -6.30 12.01
N LEU A 55 6.70 -6.79 13.25
CA LEU A 55 5.62 -7.39 14.03
C LEU A 55 5.41 -6.64 15.35
N GLY A 56 5.55 -5.31 15.32
CA GLY A 56 4.95 -4.44 16.35
C GLY A 56 3.42 -4.38 16.22
N SER A 57 2.76 -3.52 16.99
CA SER A 57 1.29 -3.37 16.99
C SER A 57 0.63 -3.33 15.60
N ARG A 58 1.15 -2.53 14.65
CA ARG A 58 0.63 -2.46 13.28
C ARG A 58 0.83 -3.78 12.51
N GLY A 59 1.97 -4.43 12.71
CA GLY A 59 2.34 -5.69 12.06
C GLY A 59 1.50 -6.87 12.54
N THR A 60 1.36 -7.02 13.86
CA THR A 60 0.44 -7.97 14.50
C THR A 60 -0.99 -7.79 13.98
N SER A 61 -1.48 -6.54 13.95
CA SER A 61 -2.80 -6.22 13.41
C SER A 61 -2.93 -6.58 11.92
N ALA A 62 -1.87 -6.39 11.14
CA ALA A 62 -1.84 -6.78 9.73
C ALA A 62 -1.89 -8.31 9.57
N VAL A 63 -1.07 -9.07 10.29
CA VAL A 63 -1.08 -10.55 10.31
C VAL A 63 -2.49 -11.07 10.59
N HIS A 64 -3.12 -10.60 11.66
CA HIS A 64 -4.47 -11.00 12.03
C HIS A 64 -5.46 -10.68 10.90
N ARG A 65 -5.47 -9.43 10.42
CA ARG A 65 -6.42 -8.97 9.39
C ARG A 65 -6.29 -9.74 8.08
N ILE A 66 -5.08 -9.88 7.56
CA ILE A 66 -4.88 -10.50 6.24
C ILE A 66 -5.05 -12.02 6.28
N SER A 67 -4.82 -12.66 7.43
CA SER A 67 -5.07 -14.10 7.60
C SER A 67 -6.54 -14.49 7.45
N MET A 68 -7.45 -13.52 7.59
CA MET A 68 -8.90 -13.72 7.45
C MET A 68 -9.39 -13.58 6.00
N ILE A 69 -8.55 -13.09 5.08
CA ILE A 69 -8.93 -12.88 3.69
C ILE A 69 -8.90 -14.23 2.95
N PRO A 70 -10.00 -14.67 2.32
CA PRO A 70 -10.00 -15.87 1.50
C PRO A 70 -8.98 -15.79 0.37
N GLY A 71 -8.18 -16.84 0.20
CA GLY A 71 -7.13 -16.88 -0.83
C GLY A 71 -5.81 -16.20 -0.42
N VAL A 72 -5.68 -15.73 0.81
CA VAL A 72 -4.42 -15.19 1.36
C VAL A 72 -3.84 -16.14 2.41
N GLU A 73 -2.52 -16.28 2.39
CA GLU A 73 -1.76 -17.07 3.35
C GLU A 73 -0.60 -16.23 3.91
N VAL A 74 -0.50 -16.11 5.23
CA VAL A 74 0.68 -15.54 5.88
C VAL A 74 1.75 -16.63 5.92
N ALA A 75 2.61 -16.66 4.90
CA ALA A 75 3.57 -17.73 4.68
C ALA A 75 4.94 -17.46 5.30
N ALA A 76 5.25 -16.20 5.63
CA ALA A 76 6.46 -15.84 6.36
C ALA A 76 6.25 -14.68 7.34
N LEU A 77 7.00 -14.70 8.43
CA LEU A 77 7.01 -13.69 9.48
C LEU A 77 8.45 -13.27 9.76
N CYS A 78 8.70 -11.96 9.85
CA CYS A 78 10.00 -11.41 10.14
C CYS A 78 9.96 -10.26 11.14
N ASP A 79 10.72 -10.38 12.24
CA ASP A 79 10.99 -9.30 13.18
C ASP A 79 12.37 -9.52 13.83
N ILE A 80 13.09 -8.45 14.14
CA ILE A 80 14.34 -8.51 14.91
C ILE A 80 14.12 -9.27 16.23
N ARG A 81 12.97 -9.07 16.87
CA ARG A 81 12.59 -9.69 18.14
C ARG A 81 11.97 -11.07 17.90
N GLN A 82 12.72 -12.12 18.22
CA GLN A 82 12.28 -13.51 18.09
C GLN A 82 10.94 -13.78 18.79
N VAL A 83 10.75 -13.23 20.00
CA VAL A 83 9.50 -13.36 20.77
C VAL A 83 8.25 -12.92 19.99
N ARG A 84 8.37 -11.92 19.10
CA ARG A 84 7.24 -11.45 18.28
C ARG A 84 6.92 -12.45 17.18
N VAL A 85 7.92 -12.97 16.50
CA VAL A 85 7.74 -13.96 15.44
C VAL A 85 7.10 -15.24 15.99
N GLU A 86 7.56 -15.70 17.17
CA GLU A 86 6.99 -16.86 17.85
C GLU A 86 5.55 -16.64 18.32
N ALA A 87 5.24 -15.45 18.86
CA ALA A 87 3.90 -15.11 19.31
C ALA A 87 2.89 -15.11 18.14
N GLU A 88 3.24 -14.47 17.02
CA GLU A 88 2.38 -14.41 15.84
C GLU A 88 2.24 -15.77 15.15
N ALA A 89 3.33 -16.56 15.07
CA ALA A 89 3.27 -17.92 14.55
C ALA A 89 2.37 -18.82 15.41
N LYS A 90 2.43 -18.66 16.74
CA LYS A 90 1.52 -19.35 17.67
C LYS A 90 0.07 -18.92 17.46
N TRP A 91 -0.18 -17.62 17.36
CA TRP A 91 -1.53 -17.09 17.13
C TRP A 91 -2.14 -17.64 15.83
N LEU A 92 -1.36 -17.66 14.74
CA LEU A 92 -1.80 -18.24 13.46
C LEU A 92 -2.17 -19.72 13.62
N LYS A 93 -1.32 -20.51 14.29
CA LYS A 93 -1.57 -21.93 14.56
C LYS A 93 -2.84 -22.13 15.40
N ASP A 94 -3.01 -21.38 16.48
CA ASP A 94 -4.16 -21.48 17.38
C ASP A 94 -5.47 -21.10 16.66
N ASN A 95 -5.40 -20.27 15.61
CA ASN A 95 -6.52 -19.88 14.76
C ASN A 95 -6.64 -20.72 13.48
N GLY A 96 -6.05 -21.93 13.45
CA GLY A 96 -6.19 -22.90 12.37
C GLY A 96 -5.54 -22.48 11.06
N ARG A 97 -4.55 -21.59 11.09
CA ARG A 97 -3.78 -21.15 9.92
C ARG A 97 -2.49 -21.96 9.77
N PRO A 98 -1.95 -22.11 8.55
CA PRO A 98 -0.64 -22.72 8.33
C PRO A 98 0.46 -22.04 9.13
N LEU A 99 1.47 -22.82 9.55
CA LEU A 99 2.65 -22.28 10.23
C LEU A 99 3.53 -21.51 9.22
N PRO A 100 3.88 -20.24 9.50
CA PRO A 100 4.74 -19.46 8.63
C PRO A 100 6.22 -19.84 8.80
N LYS A 101 7.03 -19.55 7.78
CA LYS A 101 8.49 -19.52 7.92
C LYS A 101 8.89 -18.31 8.77
N MET A 102 9.69 -18.56 9.81
CA MET A 102 10.11 -17.55 10.79
C MET A 102 11.52 -17.04 10.48
N PHE A 103 11.68 -15.72 10.46
CA PHE A 103 12.96 -15.02 10.29
C PHE A 103 13.15 -14.03 11.45
N SER A 104 14.23 -14.13 12.22
CA SER A 104 14.43 -13.24 13.38
C SER A 104 15.89 -13.09 13.78
N GLY A 105 16.15 -12.27 14.80
CA GLY A 105 17.43 -12.25 15.52
C GLY A 105 18.52 -11.34 14.94
N ARG A 106 18.35 -10.78 13.74
CA ARG A 106 19.27 -9.79 13.14
C ARG A 106 18.48 -8.66 12.50
N GLU A 107 19.09 -7.47 12.44
CA GLU A 107 18.51 -6.32 11.74
C GLU A 107 18.29 -6.59 10.24
N ASP A 108 19.05 -7.50 9.65
CA ASP A 108 18.99 -7.85 8.22
C ASP A 108 18.25 -9.16 7.92
N SER A 109 17.59 -9.80 8.91
CA SER A 109 16.83 -11.03 8.72
C SER A 109 15.72 -10.90 7.67
N TRP A 110 15.24 -9.67 7.42
CA TRP A 110 14.26 -9.38 6.38
C TRP A 110 14.81 -9.64 4.97
N LYS A 111 16.13 -9.57 4.74
CA LYS A 111 16.75 -9.91 3.44
C LYS A 111 16.59 -11.39 3.14
N ASP A 112 16.74 -12.24 4.15
CA ASP A 112 16.55 -13.69 4.02
C ASP A 112 15.08 -14.01 3.73
N MET A 113 14.14 -13.30 4.36
CA MET A 113 12.73 -13.42 4.03
C MET A 113 12.42 -12.97 2.60
N CYS A 114 13.00 -11.87 2.12
CA CYS A 114 12.79 -11.41 0.74
C CYS A 114 13.30 -12.42 -0.31
N ARG A 115 14.40 -13.12 0.00
CA ARG A 115 14.97 -14.19 -0.84
C ARG A 115 14.21 -15.52 -0.74
N TYR A 116 13.24 -15.64 0.16
CA TYR A 116 12.49 -16.87 0.34
C TYR A 116 11.47 -17.06 -0.79
N ASP A 117 11.56 -18.19 -1.49
CA ASP A 117 10.65 -18.52 -2.61
C ASP A 117 9.22 -18.86 -2.17
N GLY A 118 8.99 -19.03 -0.87
CA GLY A 118 7.68 -19.34 -0.31
C GLY A 118 6.71 -18.15 -0.22
N ILE A 119 7.12 -16.94 -0.63
CA ILE A 119 6.26 -15.75 -0.65
C ILE A 119 6.20 -15.12 -2.05
N ASP A 120 5.06 -14.48 -2.33
CA ASP A 120 4.77 -13.74 -3.56
C ASP A 120 4.89 -12.22 -3.33
N CYS A 121 4.62 -11.77 -2.11
CA CYS A 121 4.71 -10.37 -1.73
C CYS A 121 5.22 -10.16 -0.31
N VAL A 122 5.76 -8.96 -0.09
CA VAL A 122 6.20 -8.46 1.20
C VAL A 122 5.24 -7.37 1.67
N TYR A 123 4.69 -7.54 2.87
CA TYR A 123 4.02 -6.49 3.62
C TYR A 123 5.03 -5.91 4.61
N ASN A 124 5.50 -4.69 4.33
CA ASN A 124 6.50 -3.99 5.11
C ASN A 124 5.84 -3.03 6.13
N VAL A 125 6.07 -3.28 7.42
CA VAL A 125 5.51 -2.56 8.57
C VAL A 125 6.62 -2.13 9.56
N THR A 126 7.81 -1.86 9.03
CA THR A 126 9.00 -1.54 9.82
C THR A 126 9.05 -0.06 10.23
N PRO A 127 10.09 0.40 10.96
CA PRO A 127 10.40 1.82 11.04
C PRO A 127 10.59 2.46 9.65
N TRP A 128 10.33 3.76 9.57
CA TRP A 128 10.28 4.52 8.31
C TRP A 128 11.57 4.44 7.47
N SER A 129 12.74 4.46 8.12
CA SER A 129 14.03 4.38 7.43
C SER A 129 14.27 3.05 6.70
N LEU A 130 13.42 2.05 6.94
CA LEU A 130 13.48 0.74 6.29
C LEU A 130 12.37 0.54 5.26
N HIS A 131 11.47 1.51 5.07
CA HIS A 131 10.34 1.39 4.14
C HIS A 131 10.80 1.21 2.70
N ALA A 132 11.48 2.21 2.13
CA ALA A 132 12.00 2.14 0.78
C ALA A 132 13.06 1.05 0.58
N PRO A 133 14.09 0.90 1.45
CA PRO A 133 15.12 -0.13 1.26
C PRO A 133 14.57 -1.57 1.18
N ILE A 134 13.60 -1.91 2.03
CA ILE A 134 12.97 -3.23 2.00
C ILE A 134 12.08 -3.38 0.77
N GLY A 135 11.32 -2.35 0.41
CA GLY A 135 10.46 -2.36 -0.79
C GLY A 135 11.26 -2.60 -2.07
N VAL A 136 12.34 -1.84 -2.26
CA VAL A 136 13.27 -1.99 -3.40
C VAL A 136 13.90 -3.36 -3.42
N PHE A 137 14.42 -3.84 -2.28
CA PHE A 137 15.07 -5.14 -2.20
C PHE A 137 14.09 -6.29 -2.46
N ALA A 138 12.87 -6.22 -1.92
CA ALA A 138 11.82 -7.21 -2.14
C ALA A 138 11.48 -7.32 -3.64
N MET A 139 11.30 -6.19 -4.33
CA MET A 139 11.06 -6.17 -5.77
C MET A 139 12.23 -6.74 -6.57
N ASN A 140 13.47 -6.42 -6.18
CA ASN A 140 14.66 -7.04 -6.79
C ASN A 140 14.75 -8.56 -6.56
N CYS A 141 14.14 -9.08 -5.49
CA CYS A 141 13.96 -10.51 -5.26
C CYS A 141 12.71 -11.11 -5.95
N GLY A 142 12.03 -10.36 -6.81
CA GLY A 142 10.86 -10.84 -7.54
C GLY A 142 9.56 -10.81 -6.74
N LYS A 143 9.47 -10.02 -5.66
CA LYS A 143 8.30 -9.96 -4.77
C LYS A 143 7.55 -8.64 -4.93
N HIS A 144 6.22 -8.68 -4.94
CA HIS A 144 5.44 -7.44 -4.84
C HIS A 144 5.67 -6.76 -3.48
N ALA A 145 5.78 -5.43 -3.46
CA ALA A 145 6.04 -4.64 -2.26
C ALA A 145 4.80 -3.86 -1.83
N PHE A 146 4.31 -4.15 -0.63
CA PHE A 146 3.25 -3.40 0.04
C PHE A 146 3.86 -2.72 1.27
N ILE A 147 3.91 -1.39 1.26
CA ILE A 147 4.71 -0.59 2.19
C ILE A 147 3.78 0.27 3.03
N GLU A 148 3.90 0.21 4.36
CA GLU A 148 3.19 1.13 5.24
C GLU A 148 3.56 2.60 5.00
N VAL A 149 2.71 3.49 5.50
CA VAL A 149 2.89 4.93 5.34
C VAL A 149 3.99 5.48 6.26
N PRO A 150 4.79 6.45 5.78
CA PRO A 150 4.99 6.85 4.38
C PRO A 150 5.90 5.87 3.64
N ALA A 151 5.72 5.61 2.34
CA ALA A 151 6.53 4.62 1.63
C ALA A 151 8.01 5.00 1.47
N ALA A 152 8.33 6.29 1.52
CA ALA A 152 9.67 6.86 1.40
C ALA A 152 9.81 8.11 2.27
N MET A 153 11.05 8.43 2.64
CA MET A 153 11.44 9.58 3.46
C MET A 153 12.20 10.65 2.67
N THR A 154 12.68 10.32 1.46
CA THR A 154 13.37 11.26 0.58
C THR A 154 12.85 11.18 -0.86
N ILE A 155 13.10 12.22 -1.65
CA ILE A 155 12.75 12.24 -3.09
C ILE A 155 13.51 11.15 -3.84
N ASP A 156 14.77 10.90 -3.47
CA ASP A 156 15.59 9.85 -4.10
C ASP A 156 15.01 8.46 -3.84
N GLU A 157 14.55 8.20 -2.61
CA GLU A 157 13.82 6.95 -2.28
C GLU A 157 12.49 6.82 -3.05
N CYS A 158 11.78 7.94 -3.29
CA CYS A 158 10.59 7.92 -4.14
C CYS A 158 10.93 7.48 -5.58
N TRP A 159 12.00 8.02 -6.16
CA TRP A 159 12.49 7.63 -7.49
C TRP A 159 12.92 6.16 -7.51
N GLU A 160 13.69 5.71 -6.52
CA GLU A 160 14.19 4.34 -6.45
C GLU A 160 13.03 3.31 -6.43
N LEU A 161 11.95 3.61 -5.70
CA LEU A 161 10.76 2.76 -5.67
C LEU A 161 10.06 2.71 -7.03
N VAL A 162 9.87 3.86 -7.70
CA VAL A 162 9.24 3.95 -9.02
C VAL A 162 10.05 3.20 -10.06
N GLU A 163 11.34 3.53 -10.19
CA GLU A 163 12.24 2.91 -11.17
C GLU A 163 12.37 1.40 -10.95
N THR A 164 12.41 0.97 -9.68
CA THR A 164 12.45 -0.46 -9.37
C THR A 164 11.15 -1.16 -9.75
N ALA A 165 9.98 -0.58 -9.47
CA ALA A 165 8.69 -1.14 -9.85
C ALA A 165 8.56 -1.24 -11.39
N GLU A 166 8.95 -0.20 -12.11
CA GLU A 166 8.93 -0.16 -13.59
C GLU A 166 9.86 -1.22 -14.21
N ARG A 167 11.08 -1.35 -13.68
CA ARG A 167 12.07 -2.32 -14.16
C ARG A 167 11.67 -3.76 -13.84
N THR A 168 11.20 -4.02 -12.62
CA THR A 168 10.88 -5.38 -12.15
C THR A 168 9.48 -5.84 -12.57
N ARG A 169 8.62 -4.90 -12.98
CA ARG A 169 7.20 -5.13 -13.27
C ARG A 169 6.50 -5.81 -12.09
N LEU A 170 6.71 -5.26 -10.91
CA LEU A 170 6.08 -5.71 -9.66
C LEU A 170 5.30 -4.56 -9.04
N HIS A 171 4.13 -4.87 -8.48
CA HIS A 171 3.39 -3.90 -7.69
C HIS A 171 4.23 -3.34 -6.53
N CYS A 172 4.27 -2.01 -6.45
CA CYS A 172 4.76 -1.25 -5.31
C CYS A 172 3.60 -0.38 -4.83
N MET A 173 3.06 -0.66 -3.65
CA MET A 173 1.86 0.00 -3.13
C MET A 173 2.11 0.57 -1.74
N GLN A 174 1.92 1.89 -1.59
CA GLN A 174 1.77 2.50 -0.28
C GLN A 174 0.40 2.15 0.30
N LEU A 175 0.37 1.71 1.54
CA LEU A 175 -0.83 1.22 2.22
C LEU A 175 -1.56 2.33 2.99
N GLU A 176 -2.03 3.34 2.26
CA GLU A 176 -2.82 4.44 2.83
C GLU A 176 -4.25 3.98 3.11
N ASN A 177 -4.52 3.59 4.36
CA ASN A 177 -5.83 3.07 4.75
C ASN A 177 -6.91 4.17 4.82
N CYS A 178 -6.54 5.44 5.01
CA CYS A 178 -7.52 6.53 5.09
C CYS A 178 -8.27 6.74 3.76
N CYS A 179 -7.72 6.30 2.62
CA CYS A 179 -8.42 6.34 1.34
C CYS A 179 -9.65 5.42 1.26
N TYR A 180 -9.81 4.48 2.20
CA TYR A 180 -10.82 3.43 2.15
C TYR A 180 -11.86 3.53 3.28
N GLY A 181 -11.88 4.63 4.03
CA GLY A 181 -12.94 4.90 4.99
C GLY A 181 -14.26 5.23 4.31
N GLU A 182 -15.36 5.11 5.06
CA GLU A 182 -16.71 5.33 4.54
C GLU A 182 -16.89 6.73 3.95
N MET A 183 -16.39 7.75 4.65
CA MET A 183 -16.50 9.15 4.25
C MET A 183 -15.64 9.46 3.03
N GLU A 184 -14.44 8.90 2.96
CA GLU A 184 -13.51 9.10 1.85
C GLU A 184 -14.02 8.41 0.58
N MET A 185 -14.54 7.18 0.70
CA MET A 185 -15.16 6.46 -0.40
C MET A 185 -16.46 7.12 -0.87
N LEU A 186 -17.26 7.67 0.05
CA LEU A 186 -18.44 8.47 -0.28
C LEU A 186 -18.03 9.75 -1.03
N GLY A 187 -17.07 10.51 -0.51
CA GLY A 187 -16.56 11.72 -1.15
C GLY A 187 -16.04 11.45 -2.56
N LEU A 188 -15.27 10.37 -2.73
CA LEU A 188 -14.81 9.91 -4.05
C LEU A 188 -15.98 9.56 -4.98
N ASN A 189 -17.02 8.89 -4.48
CA ASN A 189 -18.19 8.53 -5.27
C ASN A 189 -18.98 9.77 -5.73
N LEU A 190 -19.22 10.73 -4.84
CA LEU A 190 -19.89 12.00 -5.16
C LEU A 190 -19.09 12.81 -6.20
N CYS A 191 -17.77 12.86 -6.05
CA CYS A 191 -16.86 13.49 -7.01
C CYS A 191 -16.98 12.82 -8.40
N ARG A 192 -16.90 11.49 -8.47
CA ARG A 192 -17.00 10.74 -9.73
C ARG A 192 -18.37 10.87 -10.42
N GLN A 193 -19.44 11.07 -9.66
CA GLN A 193 -20.78 11.33 -10.19
C GLN A 193 -20.97 12.79 -10.63
N GLY A 194 -19.98 13.66 -10.43
CA GLY A 194 -20.06 15.09 -10.77
C GLY A 194 -20.96 15.90 -9.84
N LEU A 195 -21.38 15.34 -8.70
CA LEU A 195 -22.30 16.00 -7.76
C LEU A 195 -21.64 17.16 -6.99
N LEU A 196 -20.30 17.16 -6.93
CA LEU A 196 -19.51 18.23 -6.32
C LEU A 196 -19.12 19.33 -7.32
N GLY A 197 -19.52 19.21 -8.59
CA GLY A 197 -19.09 20.12 -9.65
C GLY A 197 -17.59 20.01 -9.94
N GLU A 198 -16.98 21.13 -10.31
CA GLU A 198 -15.53 21.22 -10.49
C GLU A 198 -14.82 21.34 -9.13
N ILE A 199 -13.93 20.41 -8.82
CA ILE A 199 -13.13 20.47 -7.60
C ILE A 199 -12.02 21.51 -7.79
N VAL A 200 -12.08 22.58 -7.00
CA VAL A 200 -11.11 23.69 -7.06
C VAL A 200 -10.16 23.74 -5.85
N HIS A 201 -10.48 23.03 -4.77
CA HIS A 201 -9.77 23.08 -3.50
C HIS A 201 -9.93 21.79 -2.70
N GLY A 202 -8.93 21.47 -1.87
CA GLY A 202 -8.95 20.37 -0.91
C GLY A 202 -7.96 20.62 0.22
N GLU A 203 -8.31 20.18 1.42
CA GLU A 203 -7.47 20.26 2.62
C GLU A 203 -7.30 18.87 3.22
N CYS A 204 -6.10 18.58 3.70
CA CYS A 204 -5.79 17.35 4.41
C CYS A 204 -4.87 17.64 5.60
N ALA A 205 -5.02 16.88 6.68
CA ALA A 205 -4.13 16.97 7.82
C ALA A 205 -4.05 15.63 8.56
N TYR A 206 -2.91 15.35 9.16
CA TYR A 206 -2.77 14.27 10.14
C TYR A 206 -2.64 14.88 11.54
N ILE A 207 -3.79 15.13 12.18
CA ILE A 207 -3.86 15.74 13.51
C ILE A 207 -4.21 14.65 14.53
N HIS A 208 -3.18 14.07 15.15
CA HIS A 208 -3.32 12.95 16.06
C HIS A 208 -2.34 13.06 17.24
N ASP A 209 -2.84 12.96 18.47
CA ASP A 209 -1.99 12.90 19.66
C ASP A 209 -1.29 11.54 19.80
N LEU A 210 -0.02 11.50 19.38
CA LEU A 210 0.78 10.28 19.40
C LEU A 210 1.48 10.01 20.74
N ARG A 211 1.27 10.81 21.79
CA ARG A 211 1.99 10.61 23.07
C ARG A 211 1.74 9.22 23.67
N VAL A 212 0.50 8.72 23.61
CA VAL A 212 0.16 7.39 24.13
C VAL A 212 0.92 6.29 23.38
N SER A 213 0.78 6.25 22.05
CA SER A 213 1.46 5.25 21.22
C SER A 213 2.99 5.36 21.22
N SER A 214 3.54 6.54 21.53
CA SER A 214 4.99 6.77 21.51
C SER A 214 5.67 6.47 22.84
N TYR A 215 4.95 6.55 23.97
CA TYR A 215 5.55 6.46 25.32
C TYR A 215 4.91 5.44 26.26
N TYR A 216 3.61 5.14 26.09
CA TYR A 216 2.83 4.43 27.11
C TYR A 216 2.31 3.06 26.67
N ASP A 217 2.07 2.84 25.38
CA ASP A 217 1.62 1.54 24.87
C ASP A 217 2.64 0.45 25.21
N GLN A 218 2.20 -0.61 25.89
CA GLN A 218 3.05 -1.76 26.22
C GLN A 218 2.78 -2.89 25.24
N GLU A 219 3.84 -3.28 24.53
CA GLU A 219 3.83 -4.50 23.74
C GLU A 219 3.93 -5.73 24.68
N PRO A 220 3.37 -6.90 24.29
CA PRO A 220 3.44 -8.15 25.03
C PRO A 220 4.83 -8.58 25.56
N ASP A 221 5.91 -8.09 24.98
CA ASP A 221 7.29 -8.35 25.39
C ASP A 221 7.85 -7.31 26.38
N GLY A 222 6.99 -6.43 26.92
CA GLY A 222 7.34 -5.43 27.92
C GLY A 222 7.94 -4.14 27.35
N VAL A 223 8.09 -4.04 26.03
CA VAL A 223 8.55 -2.82 25.36
C VAL A 223 7.48 -1.74 25.45
N LYS A 224 7.87 -0.54 25.88
CA LYS A 224 6.99 0.64 25.91
C LYS A 224 7.20 1.48 24.66
N GLY A 225 6.10 1.82 23.99
CA GLY A 225 6.09 2.58 22.75
C GLY A 225 6.74 1.83 21.59
N CYS A 226 7.29 2.60 20.65
CA CYS A 226 7.98 2.07 19.48
C CYS A 226 9.27 1.33 19.88
N TRP A 227 9.55 0.19 19.23
CA TRP A 227 10.79 -0.57 19.45
C TRP A 227 12.03 0.33 19.42
N ASP A 228 12.88 0.19 20.43
CA ASP A 228 14.11 0.96 20.60
C ASP A 228 13.88 2.49 20.46
N TYR A 229 12.70 2.98 20.83
CA TYR A 229 12.32 4.39 20.72
C TYR A 229 12.58 5.01 19.34
N TRP A 230 12.50 4.21 18.26
CA TRP A 230 12.93 4.66 16.92
C TRP A 230 12.23 5.96 16.48
N ARG A 231 10.92 6.07 16.75
CA ARG A 231 10.11 7.25 16.41
C ARG A 231 10.51 8.48 17.21
N LEU A 232 10.82 8.31 18.50
CA LEU A 232 11.28 9.40 19.36
C LEU A 232 12.63 9.94 18.88
N ARG A 233 13.58 9.05 18.59
CA ARG A 233 14.89 9.43 18.04
C ARG A 233 14.77 10.11 16.69
N TRP A 234 13.83 9.66 15.85
CA TRP A 234 13.53 10.32 14.59
C TRP A 234 13.04 11.75 14.81
N ASN A 235 12.03 11.94 15.66
CA ASN A 235 11.43 13.23 15.99
C ASN A 235 12.38 14.18 16.73
N GLN A 236 13.42 13.67 17.40
CA GLN A 236 14.46 14.51 17.99
C GLN A 236 15.31 15.22 16.92
N ARG A 237 15.51 14.56 15.77
CA ARG A 237 16.39 15.03 14.69
C ARG A 237 15.64 15.74 13.56
N HIS A 238 14.33 15.52 13.47
CA HIS A 238 13.46 16.10 12.44
C HIS A 238 12.37 16.92 13.12
N LYS A 239 12.05 18.09 12.57
CA LYS A 239 10.96 18.92 13.09
C LYS A 239 9.70 18.06 13.14
N GLY A 240 9.05 17.95 14.30
CA GLY A 240 7.92 17.04 14.57
C GLY A 240 6.63 17.33 13.80
N ASN A 241 6.71 18.07 12.69
CA ASN A 241 5.68 18.17 11.68
C ASN A 241 5.78 16.90 10.84
N GLN A 242 5.05 15.88 11.27
CA GLN A 242 4.83 14.65 10.52
C GLN A 242 3.79 14.88 9.43
#